data_AF-A0A7W1LGX8-F1
#
_entry.id   AF-A0A7W1LGX8-F1
#
_cell.length_a   1.000
_cell.length_b   1.000
_cell.length_c   1.000
_cell.angle_alpha   90.00
_cell.angle_beta   90.00
_cell.angle_gamma   90.00
#
_symmetry.space_group_name_H-M   'P 1'
#
loop_
_entity.id
_entity.type
_entity.pdbx_description
1 polymer ?
#
loop_
_entity_poly.entity_id
_entity_poly.type
_entity_poly.pdbx_seq_one_letter_code
_entity_poly.pdbx_strand_id
1 'polypeptide(L)' 'MRILIAEDETIIRMDLRALLEAAGFDVCAEARDGEE' A
#
# COMPACT_ATOMS: atom_id res chain seq x y z
N MET A 1 11.14 -1.24 7.68
CA MET A 1 9.81 -1.55 8.26
C MET A 1 8.96 -2.03 7.12
N ARG A 2 8.23 -3.15 7.29
CA ARG A 2 7.42 -3.76 6.22
C ARG A 2 5.98 -3.29 6.35
N ILE A 3 5.40 -2.80 5.26
CA ILE A 3 4.05 -2.22 5.24
C ILE A 3 3.14 -3.03 4.31
N LEU A 4 1.95 -3.36 4.82
CA LEU A 4 0.81 -3.87 4.05
C LEU A 4 -0.16 -2.70 3.85
N ILE A 5 -0.58 -2.45 2.62
CA ILE A 5 -1.61 -1.45 2.32
C ILE A 5 -2.92 -2.18 2.09
N ALA A 6 -3.93 -1.93 2.92
CA ALA A 6 -5.30 -2.39 2.69
C ALA A 6 -6.16 -1.18 2.30
N GLU A 7 -6.52 -1.09 1.02
CA GLU A 7 -7.26 0.02 0.43
C GLU A 7 -8.06 -0.47 -0.78
N ASP A 8 -9.36 -0.18 -0.84
CA ASP A 8 -10.29 -0.68 -1.85
C ASP A 8 -10.19 0.09 -3.18
N GLU A 9 -9.88 1.38 -3.11
CA GLU A 9 -9.70 2.23 -4.28
C GLU A 9 -8.30 2.08 -4.90
N THR A 10 -8.25 1.62 -6.15
CA THR A 10 -6.98 1.33 -6.84
C THR A 10 -6.09 2.56 -6.99
N ILE A 11 -6.67 3.74 -7.29
CA ILE A 11 -5.91 4.98 -7.48
C ILE A 11 -5.28 5.43 -6.15
N ILE A 12 -6.06 5.43 -5.07
CA ILE A 12 -5.59 5.83 -3.74
C ILE A 12 -4.49 4.88 -3.25
N ARG A 13 -4.64 3.58 -3.46
CA ARG A 13 -3.64 2.59 -3.09
C ARG A 13 -2.29 2.81 -3.80
N MET A 14 -2.33 3.09 -5.09
CA MET A 14 -1.12 3.36 -5.88
C MET A 14 -0.40 4.62 -5.38
N ASP A 15 -1.15 5.68 -5.06
CA ASP A 15 -0.58 6.91 -4.50
C ASP A 15 0.04 6.67 -3.12
N LEU A 16 -0.64 5.93 -2.25
CA LEU A 16 -0.12 5.59 -0.92
C LEU A 16 1.18 4.80 -1.01
N ARG A 17 1.25 3.83 -1.93
CA ARG A 17 2.48 3.08 -2.20
C ARG A 17 3.62 3.99 -2.63
N ALA A 18 3.37 4.89 -3.59
CA ALA A 18 4.39 5.83 -4.07
C ALA A 18 4.92 6.74 -2.95
N LEU A 19 4.03 7.23 -2.07
CA LEU A 19 4.41 8.04 -0.91
C LEU A 19 5.25 7.24 0.10
N LEU A 20 4.87 6.00 0.38
CA LEU A 20 5.59 5.14 1.32
C LEU A 20 6.97 4.73 0.78
N GLU A 21 7.07 4.37 -0.51
CA GLU A 21 8.34 4.08 -1.16
C GLU A 21 9.26 5.32 -1.17
N ALA A 22 8.72 6.50 -1.47
CA ALA A 22 9.47 7.76 -1.42
C ALA A 22 9.97 8.11 -0.01
N ALA A 23 9.25 7.70 1.04
CA ALA A 23 9.66 7.83 2.42
C ALA A 23 10.65 6.73 2.90
N GLY A 24 11.05 5.80 2.02
CA GLY A 24 12.00 4.73 2.30
C GLY A 24 11.39 3.51 3.01
N PHE A 25 10.06 3.36 2.95
CA PHE A 25 9.39 2.16 3.43
C PHE A 25 9.32 1.08 2.35
N ASP A 26 9.32 -0.18 2.80
CA ASP A 26 9.20 -1.35 1.95
C ASP A 26 7.74 -1.83 1.98
N VAL A 27 7.02 -1.62 0.89
CA VAL A 27 5.63 -2.07 0.72
C VAL A 27 5.65 -3.51 0.24
N CYS A 28 5.30 -4.44 1.13
CA CYS A 28 5.44 -5.88 0.87
C CYS A 28 4.19 -6.51 0.25
N ALA A 29 3.03 -5.88 0.41
CA ALA A 29 1.77 -6.37 -0.11
C ALA A 29 0.71 -5.26 -0.19
N GLU A 30 -0.26 -5.47 -1.06
CA GLU A 30 -1.43 -4.61 -1.30
C GLU A 30 -2.68 -5.50 -1.24
N ALA A 31 -3.67 -5.11 -0.45
CA ALA A 31 -4.96 -5.76 -0.30
C ALA A 31 -6.08 -4.79 -0.69
N ARG A 32 -7.15 -5.28 -1.33
CA ARG A 32 -8.37 -4.48 -1.62
C ARG A 32 -9.34 -4.47 -0.45
N ASP A 33 -9.30 -5.48 0.39
CA ASP A 33 -10.19 -5.67 1.53
C ASP A 33 -9.47 -6.49 2.62
N GLY A 34 -10.20 -6.89 3.66
CA GLY A 34 -9.66 -7.72 4.74
C GLY A 34 -9.63 -9.23 4.43
N GLU A 35 -10.05 -9.65 3.23
CA GLU A 35 -10.08 -11.05 2.81
C GLU A 35 -8.90 -11.42 1.90
N GLU A 36 -8.27 -10.44 1.23
CA GLU A 36 -7.09 -10.59 0.35
C GLU A 36 -5.72 -10.33 1.01
#